data_AF-A0A1G9F809-F1
#
_entry.id   AF-A0A1G9F809-F1
#
_cell.length_a   1.000
_cell.length_b   1.000
_cell.length_c   1.000
_cell.angle_alpha   90.00
_cell.angle_beta   90.00
_cell.angle_gamma   90.00
#
_symmetry.space_group_name_H-M   'P 1'
#
loop_
_entity.id
_entity.type
_entity.pdbx_description
1 polymer ?
#
loop_
_entity_poly.entity_id
_entity_poly.type
_entity_poly.pdbx_seq_one_letter_code
_entity_poly.pdbx_strand_id
1 'polypeptide(L)'
;MLVKPKSKSLVAIVMFLVLGYAVLGTMLVSFTRAPRGWLMVAIPLTIILMVGITLKMLWDYKVIRLTEGKFYFRQPLLFRQRTFDLRQLDDLQETSIKTWNGTFRQLEIHFGPDRITINQQEHEGYDALHRALKKHHTPSRKRAKRR
;
A
#
# COMPACT_ATOMS: atom_id res chain seq x y z
N MET A 1 17.42 3.54 -3.59
CA MET A 1 16.61 2.37 -3.99
C MET A 1 15.14 2.75 -4.01
N LEU A 2 14.39 2.29 -5.01
CA LEU A 2 13.01 2.66 -5.24
C LEU A 2 12.14 1.39 -5.15
N VAL A 3 11.29 1.31 -4.13
CA VAL A 3 10.34 0.22 -3.95
C VAL A 3 8.98 0.73 -4.43
N LYS A 4 8.50 0.15 -5.53
CA LYS A 4 7.23 0.54 -6.16
C LYS A 4 6.25 -0.64 -6.07
N PRO A 5 4.95 -0.37 -5.92
CA PRO A 5 3.93 -1.41 -6.08
C PRO A 5 3.97 -1.99 -7.50
N LYS A 6 3.69 -3.30 -7.66
CA LYS A 6 3.69 -3.99 -8.97
C LYS A 6 2.77 -3.27 -9.96
N SER A 7 3.34 -2.77 -11.06
CA SER A 7 2.66 -1.95 -12.06
C SER A 7 1.53 -2.68 -12.79
N LYS A 8 1.67 -4.00 -13.02
CA LYS A 8 0.64 -4.82 -13.71
C LYS A 8 -0.69 -4.89 -12.94
N SER A 9 -0.64 -4.92 -11.60
CA SER A 9 -1.84 -4.93 -10.77
C SER A 9 -2.56 -3.57 -10.83
N LEU A 10 -1.80 -2.48 -10.81
CA LEU A 10 -2.33 -1.12 -10.88
C LEU A 10 -3.07 -0.83 -12.17
N VAL A 11 -2.50 -1.21 -13.32
CA VAL A 11 -3.15 -0.97 -14.62
C VAL A 11 -4.49 -1.71 -14.70
N ALA A 12 -4.54 -2.97 -14.25
CA ALA A 12 -5.78 -3.75 -14.23
C ALA A 12 -6.84 -3.12 -13.31
N ILE A 13 -6.44 -2.65 -12.12
CA ILE A 13 -7.35 -1.99 -11.16
C ILE A 13 -7.87 -0.67 -11.72
N VAL A 14 -7.00 0.16 -12.32
CA VAL A 14 -7.42 1.43 -12.94
C VAL A 14 -8.38 1.18 -14.09
N MET A 15 -8.10 0.20 -14.94
CA MET A 15 -8.97 -0.17 -16.05
C MET A 15 -10.32 -0.69 -15.55
N PHE A 16 -10.33 -1.50 -14.49
CA PHE A 16 -11.55 -1.94 -13.82
C PHE A 16 -12.37 -0.77 -13.27
N LEU A 17 -11.73 0.21 -12.61
CA LEU A 17 -12.40 1.40 -12.10
C LEU A 17 -13.02 2.22 -13.24
N VAL A 18 -12.28 2.46 -14.32
CA VAL A 18 -12.80 3.20 -15.49
C VAL A 18 -14.04 2.53 -16.06
N LEU A 19 -14.00 1.21 -16.26
CA LEU A 19 -15.15 0.45 -16.74
C LEU A 19 -16.32 0.48 -15.74
N GLY A 20 -16.03 0.33 -14.45
CA GLY A 20 -17.03 0.38 -13.39
C GLY A 20 -17.75 1.73 -13.32
N TYR A 21 -17.02 2.83 -13.40
CA TYR A 21 -17.60 4.17 -13.45
C TYR A 21 -18.36 4.44 -14.76
N ALA A 22 -17.90 3.90 -15.89
CA ALA A 22 -18.64 3.98 -17.16
C ALA A 22 -20.00 3.27 -17.06
N VAL A 23 -20.04 2.04 -16.50
CA VAL A 23 -21.28 1.30 -16.27
C VAL A 23 -22.20 2.09 -15.34
N LEU A 24 -21.69 2.59 -14.22
CA LEU A 24 -22.48 3.43 -13.30
C LEU A 24 -23.04 4.67 -14.01
N GLY A 25 -22.26 5.32 -14.88
CA GLY A 25 -22.71 6.44 -15.71
C GLY A 25 -23.86 6.04 -16.64
N THR A 26 -23.77 4.90 -17.32
CA THR A 26 -24.86 4.41 -18.17
C THR A 26 -26.12 4.05 -17.38
N MET A 27 -25.98 3.52 -16.17
CA MET A 27 -27.11 3.25 -15.27
C MET A 27 -27.80 4.53 -14.83
N LEU A 28 -27.04 5.57 -14.48
CA LEU A 28 -27.57 6.89 -14.12
C LEU A 28 -28.31 7.53 -15.29
N VAL A 29 -27.75 7.51 -16.50
CA VAL A 29 -28.42 8.01 -17.71
C VAL A 29 -29.69 7.21 -18.04
N SER A 30 -29.66 5.89 -17.83
CA SER A 30 -30.84 5.05 -18.05
C SER A 30 -31.94 5.37 -17.03
N PHE A 31 -31.56 5.62 -15.77
CA PHE A 31 -32.49 5.98 -14.70
C PHE A 31 -33.17 7.33 -14.93
N THR A 32 -32.45 8.33 -15.46
CA THR A 32 -33.05 9.64 -15.76
C THR A 32 -34.00 9.61 -16.95
N ARG A 33 -33.81 8.69 -17.92
CA ARG A 33 -34.69 8.54 -19.09
C ARG A 33 -35.91 7.67 -18.81
N ALA A 34 -35.73 6.56 -18.10
CA ALA A 34 -36.79 5.61 -17.81
C ALA A 34 -36.51 4.97 -16.44
N PRO A 35 -37.01 5.55 -15.34
CA PRO A 35 -36.75 5.04 -14.01
C PRO A 35 -37.41 3.67 -13.86
N ARG A 36 -36.57 2.63 -13.71
CA ARG A 36 -36.99 1.26 -13.41
C ARG A 36 -36.74 0.98 -11.94
N GLY A 37 -37.67 0.31 -11.25
CA GLY A 37 -37.55 0.05 -9.81
C GLY A 37 -36.26 -0.67 -9.42
N TRP A 38 -35.76 -1.60 -10.25
CA TRP A 38 -34.51 -2.31 -9.97
C TRP A 38 -33.27 -1.39 -10.01
N LEU A 39 -33.30 -0.30 -10.79
CA LEU A 39 -32.20 0.68 -10.85
C LEU A 39 -32.06 1.46 -9.55
N MET A 40 -33.16 1.65 -8.80
CA MET A 40 -33.13 2.32 -7.49
C MET A 40 -32.28 1.55 -6.47
N VAL A 41 -32.16 0.23 -6.62
CA VAL A 41 -31.33 -0.63 -5.77
C VAL A 41 -29.94 -0.85 -6.39
N ALA A 42 -29.88 -1.07 -7.71
CA ALA A 42 -28.62 -1.37 -8.39
C ALA A 42 -27.62 -0.20 -8.37
N ILE A 43 -28.09 1.04 -8.53
CA ILE A 43 -27.25 2.24 -8.52
C ILE A 43 -26.53 2.44 -7.17
N PRO A 44 -27.22 2.54 -6.02
CA PRO A 44 -26.53 2.75 -4.74
C PRO A 44 -25.61 1.58 -4.38
N LEU A 45 -25.99 0.34 -4.68
CA LEU A 45 -25.12 -0.82 -4.47
C LEU A 45 -23.83 -0.72 -5.27
N THR A 46 -23.93 -0.34 -6.55
CA THR A 46 -22.77 -0.15 -7.43
C THR A 46 -21.89 1.00 -6.95
N ILE A 47 -22.48 2.11 -6.48
CA ILE A 47 -21.74 3.24 -5.91
C ILE A 47 -20.92 2.78 -4.69
N ILE A 48 -21.56 2.08 -3.74
CA ILE A 48 -20.89 1.59 -2.52
C ILE A 48 -19.69 0.72 -2.89
N LEU A 49 -19.86 -0.18 -3.86
CA LEU A 49 -18.80 -1.09 -4.31
C LEU A 49 -17.65 -0.33 -4.98
N MET A 50 -17.95 0.60 -5.89
CA MET A 50 -16.91 1.37 -6.60
C MET A 50 -16.15 2.31 -5.66
N VAL A 51 -16.84 2.98 -4.74
CA VAL A 51 -16.23 3.84 -3.72
C VAL A 51 -15.36 3.01 -2.78
N GLY A 52 -15.85 1.86 -2.30
CA GLY A 52 -15.10 0.97 -1.42
C GLY A 52 -13.80 0.48 -2.04
N ILE A 53 -13.84 0.04 -3.30
CA ILE A 53 -12.65 -0.40 -4.04
C ILE A 53 -11.67 0.76 -4.25
N THR A 54 -12.18 1.94 -4.60
CA THR A 54 -11.36 3.14 -4.79
C THR A 54 -10.66 3.54 -3.48
N LEU A 55 -11.38 3.57 -2.36
CA LEU A 55 -10.82 3.86 -1.05
C LEU A 55 -9.74 2.84 -0.64
N LYS A 56 -9.99 1.55 -0.87
CA LYS A 56 -9.00 0.51 -0.63
C LYS A 56 -7.74 0.73 -1.47
N MET A 57 -7.89 1.01 -2.75
CA MET A 57 -6.78 1.31 -3.66
C MET A 57 -5.98 2.53 -3.20
N LEU A 58 -6.66 3.60 -2.78
CA LEU A 58 -6.05 4.81 -2.24
C LEU A 58 -5.20 4.50 -1.00
N TRP A 59 -5.68 3.62 -0.11
CA TRP A 59 -4.98 3.22 1.11
C TRP A 59 -3.76 2.33 0.84
N ASP A 60 -3.90 1.40 -0.10
CA ASP A 60 -2.89 0.38 -0.43
C ASP A 60 -1.79 0.95 -1.34
N TYR A 61 -2.03 2.05 -2.06
CA TYR A 61 -1.03 2.68 -2.95
C TYR A 61 0.02 3.50 -2.18
N LYS A 62 1.06 2.80 -1.74
CA LYS A 62 2.23 3.36 -1.04
C LYS A 62 3.46 3.26 -1.92
N VAL A 63 4.18 4.37 -2.07
CA VAL A 63 5.47 4.42 -2.78
C VAL A 63 6.56 4.68 -1.75
N ILE A 64 7.52 3.77 -1.69
CA ILE A 64 8.60 3.81 -0.71
C ILE A 64 9.90 4.11 -1.45
N ARG A 65 10.57 5.21 -1.11
CA ARG A 65 11.91 5.53 -1.64
C ARG A 65 12.93 5.54 -0.50
N LEU A 66 14.07 4.93 -0.75
CA LEU A 66 15.23 4.98 0.15
C LEU A 66 16.35 5.74 -0.55
N THR A 67 16.70 6.93 -0.05
CA THR A 67 17.76 7.78 -0.64
C THR A 67 18.61 8.39 0.47
N GLU A 68 19.94 8.28 0.38
CA GLU A 68 20.92 8.98 1.24
C GLU A 68 20.62 8.95 2.75
N GLY A 69 20.29 7.79 3.31
CA GLY A 69 20.01 7.68 4.75
C GLY A 69 18.63 8.17 5.17
N LYS A 70 17.73 8.49 4.23
CA LYS A 70 16.33 8.87 4.50
C LYS A 70 15.36 7.88 3.85
N PHE A 71 14.34 7.50 4.61
CA PHE A 71 13.20 6.69 4.20
C PHE A 71 12.03 7.61 3.86
N TYR A 72 11.70 7.69 2.59
CA TYR A 72 10.58 8.48 2.08
C TYR A 72 9.37 7.58 1.88
N PHE A 73 8.37 7.80 2.71
CA PHE A 73 7.04 7.21 2.58
C PHE A 73 6.13 8.21 1.87
N ARG A 74 5.79 7.95 0.61
CA ARG A 74 4.86 8.79 -0.15
C ARG A 74 3.60 7.99 -0.45
N GLN A 75 2.46 8.53 -0.06
CA GLN A 75 1.14 8.12 -0.56
C GLN A 75 0.72 9.17 -1.59
N PRO A 76 1.00 8.95 -2.89
CA PRO A 76 0.82 9.98 -3.91
C PRO A 76 -0.64 10.44 -4.01
N LEU A 77 -1.57 9.50 -3.81
CA LEU A 77 -3.00 9.76 -3.96
C LEU A 77 -3.64 10.44 -2.73
N LEU A 78 -3.06 10.29 -1.53
CA LEU A 78 -3.50 11.02 -0.33
C LEU A 78 -2.68 12.31 -0.12
N PHE A 79 -1.78 12.66 -1.05
CA PHE A 79 -0.79 13.74 -0.90
C PHE A 79 0.02 13.70 0.40
N ARG A 80 0.02 12.56 1.11
CA ARG A 80 0.71 12.40 2.38
C ARG A 80 2.14 12.00 2.10
N GLN A 81 3.07 12.85 2.52
CA GLN A 81 4.49 12.59 2.48
C GLN A 81 5.01 12.52 3.92
N ARG A 82 5.63 11.40 4.27
CA ARG A 82 6.39 11.28 5.51
C ARG A 82 7.82 10.92 5.16
N THR A 83 8.76 11.62 5.78
CA THR A 83 10.19 11.34 5.64
C THR A 83 10.70 10.93 7.01
N PHE A 84 11.30 9.77 7.08
CA PHE A 84 11.91 9.22 8.29
C PHE A 84 13.42 9.16 8.09
N ASP A 85 14.19 9.50 9.12
CA ASP A 85 15.64 9.30 9.10
C ASP A 85 15.94 7.83 9.45
N LEU A 86 16.81 7.16 8.68
CA LEU A 86 17.23 5.78 8.97
C LEU A 86 17.91 5.64 10.34
N ARG A 87 18.43 6.74 10.92
CA ARG A 87 18.98 6.76 12.29
C ARG A 87 17.93 6.58 13.38
N GLN A 88 16.65 6.81 13.06
CA GLN A 88 15.51 6.63 13.97
C GLN A 88 14.85 5.27 13.82
N LEU A 89 15.49 4.33 13.10
CA LEU A 89 15.03 2.97 12.98
C LEU A 89 15.25 2.27 14.33
N ASP A 90 14.16 2.00 15.04
CA ASP A 90 14.20 1.40 16.37
C ASP A 90 14.22 -0.13 16.30
N ASP A 91 13.39 -0.70 15.43
CA ASP A 91 13.26 -2.15 15.29
C ASP A 91 12.86 -2.56 13.86
N LEU A 92 13.27 -3.78 13.49
CA LEU A 92 13.02 -4.39 12.19
C LEU A 92 12.59 -5.85 12.39
N GLN A 93 11.30 -6.13 12.21
CA GLN A 93 10.74 -7.46 12.40
C GLN A 93 10.34 -8.07 11.04
N GLU A 94 10.87 -9.26 10.73
CA GLU A 94 10.46 -10.03 9.56
C GLU A 94 9.53 -11.17 10.01
N THR A 95 8.27 -11.10 9.59
CA THR A 95 7.25 -12.12 9.89
C THR A 95 6.98 -12.95 8.65
N SER A 96 7.23 -14.26 8.75
CA SER A 96 6.94 -15.23 7.69
C SER A 96 5.61 -15.93 7.98
N ILE A 97 4.57 -15.57 7.24
CA ILE A 97 3.24 -16.17 7.36
C ILE A 97 3.15 -17.33 6.36
N LYS A 98 3.06 -18.55 6.89
CA LYS A 98 2.86 -19.76 6.08
C LYS A 98 1.37 -19.91 5.78
N THR A 99 1.00 -19.85 4.51
CA THR A 99 -0.37 -20.09 4.04
C THR A 99 -0.42 -21.32 3.16
N TRP A 100 -1.63 -21.82 2.90
CA TRP A 100 -1.86 -22.98 2.02
C TRP A 100 -1.26 -22.80 0.62
N ASN A 101 -1.30 -21.56 0.08
CA ASN A 101 -0.78 -21.22 -1.25
C ASN A 101 0.69 -20.75 -1.24
N GLY A 102 1.39 -20.83 -0.12
CA GLY A 102 2.81 -20.52 -0.03
C GLY A 102 3.21 -19.68 1.19
N THR A 103 4.49 -19.31 1.23
CA THR A 103 5.08 -18.54 2.33
C THR A 103 5.11 -17.06 1.97
N PHE A 104 4.42 -16.24 2.75
CA PHE A 104 4.41 -14.78 2.60
C PHE A 104 5.34 -14.15 3.64
N ARG A 105 6.18 -13.21 3.20
CA ARG A 105 7.05 -12.45 4.11
C ARG A 105 6.54 -11.02 4.23
N GLN A 106 6.36 -10.60 5.47
CA GLN A 106 5.97 -9.26 5.86
C GLN A 106 7.12 -8.64 6.62
N LEU A 107 7.60 -7.48 6.17
CA LEU A 107 8.59 -6.68 6.87
C LEU A 107 7.88 -5.58 7.63
N GLU A 108 8.16 -5.48 8.92
CA GLU A 108 7.62 -4.47 9.80
C GLU A 108 8.76 -3.59 10.31
N ILE A 109 8.62 -2.29 10.10
CA ILE A 109 9.63 -1.29 10.36
C ILE A 109 9.07 -0.31 11.38
N HIS A 110 9.76 -0.15 12.50
CA HIS A 110 9.38 0.78 13.55
C HIS A 110 10.28 2.02 13.55
N PHE A 111 9.68 3.20 13.46
CA PHE A 111 10.32 4.50 13.59
C PHE A 111 9.66 5.26 14.75
N GLY A 112 10.11 5.08 15.99
CA GLY A 112 9.48 5.64 17.19
C GLY A 112 8.02 5.20 17.31
N PRO A 113 7.03 6.13 17.33
CA PRO A 113 5.61 5.79 17.39
C PRO A 113 5.02 5.33 16.06
N ASP A 114 5.73 5.52 14.93
CA ASP A 114 5.23 5.20 13.61
C ASP A 114 5.62 3.77 13.19
N ARG A 115 4.63 2.99 12.75
CA ARG A 115 4.78 1.60 12.27
C ARG A 115 4.54 1.53 10.78
N ILE A 116 5.49 0.97 10.03
CA ILE A 116 5.39 0.79 8.57
C ILE A 116 5.49 -0.70 8.25
N THR A 117 4.41 -1.24 7.71
CA THR A 117 4.33 -2.63 7.26
C THR A 117 4.47 -2.71 5.74
N ILE A 118 5.33 -3.61 5.27
CA ILE A 118 5.61 -3.84 3.85
C ILE A 118 5.48 -5.34 3.56
N ASN A 119 4.58 -5.69 2.65
CA ASN A 119 4.37 -7.08 2.23
C ASN A 119 5.16 -7.38 0.95
N GLN A 120 5.87 -8.52 0.91
CA GLN A 120 6.64 -8.99 -0.25
C GLN A 120 5.76 -9.16 -1.49
N GLN A 121 4.50 -9.54 -1.33
CA GLN A 121 3.60 -9.83 -2.46
C GLN A 121 3.21 -8.57 -3.24
N GLU A 122 3.10 -7.44 -2.54
CA GLU A 122 2.54 -6.18 -3.05
C GLU A 122 3.61 -5.24 -3.64
N HIS A 123 4.86 -5.38 -3.22
CA HIS A 123 5.92 -4.41 -3.50
C HIS A 123 7.08 -5.04 -4.30
N GLU A 124 7.44 -4.42 -5.43
CA GLU A 124 8.67 -4.73 -6.15
C GLU A 124 9.88 -4.13 -5.42
N GLY A 125 10.93 -4.93 -5.21
CA GLY A 125 12.15 -4.50 -4.51
C GLY A 125 12.18 -4.80 -3.01
N TYR A 126 11.25 -5.61 -2.50
CA TYR A 126 11.25 -6.11 -1.11
C TYR A 126 12.63 -6.63 -0.66
N ASP A 127 13.25 -7.52 -1.45
CA ASP A 127 14.54 -8.14 -1.11
C ASP A 127 15.71 -7.15 -1.08
N ALA A 128 15.63 -6.08 -1.89
CA ALA A 128 16.64 -5.03 -1.92
C ALA A 128 16.49 -4.09 -0.71
N LEU A 129 15.25 -3.76 -0.36
CA LEU A 129 14.93 -2.96 0.83
C LEU A 129 15.30 -3.69 2.11
N HIS A 130 14.94 -4.96 2.22
CA HIS A 130 15.28 -5.78 3.39
C HIS A 130 16.80 -5.86 3.59
N ARG A 131 17.56 -6.11 2.51
CA ARG A 131 19.03 -6.11 2.57
C ARG A 131 19.60 -4.75 2.96
N ALA A 132 19.06 -3.66 2.44
CA ALA A 132 19.51 -2.30 2.78
C ALA A 132 19.24 -1.96 4.26
N LEU A 133 18.02 -2.25 4.75
CA LEU A 133 17.65 -2.02 6.15
C LEU A 133 18.46 -2.89 7.10
N LYS A 134 18.66 -4.18 6.78
CA LYS A 134 19.50 -5.06 7.59
C LYS A 134 20.96 -4.60 7.68
N LYS A 135 21.51 -4.01 6.61
CA LYS A 135 22.86 -3.42 6.61
C LYS A 135 22.94 -2.18 7.51
N HIS A 136 21.90 -1.37 7.55
CA HIS A 136 21.82 -0.20 8.45
C HIS A 136 21.48 -0.57 9.90
N HIS A 137 20.76 -1.68 10.10
CA HIS A 137 20.40 -2.27 11.39
C HIS A 137 21.49 -3.21 11.95
N THR A 138 22.70 -3.22 11.37
CA THR A 138 23.84 -3.90 12.00
C THR A 138 24.05 -3.22 13.35
N PRO A 139 23.92 -3.92 14.49
CA PRO A 139 23.90 -3.26 15.79
C PRO A 139 25.21 -2.52 15.95
N SER A 140 25.14 -1.20 16.11
CA SER A 140 26.23 -0.49 16.74
C SER A 140 26.40 -1.15 18.10
N ARG A 141 27.43 -1.98 18.21
CA ARG A 141 27.84 -2.78 19.37
C ARG A 141 28.36 -1.86 20.49
N LYS A 142 27.65 -0.75 20.75
CA LYS A 142 27.94 0.30 21.73
C LYS A 142 26.68 0.62 22.55
N ARG A 143 26.05 -0.42 23.09
CA ARG A 143 25.41 -0.36 24.41
C ARG A 143 25.93 -1.53 25.26
N ALA A 144 27.25 -1.71 25.24
CA ALA A 144 27.94 -2.38 26.33
C ALA A 144 28.08 -1.38 27.47
N LYS A 145 27.61 -1.78 28.67
CA LYS A 145 27.87 -1.21 29.99
C LYS A 145 27.33 0.19 30.31
N ARG A 146 26.26 0.22 31.12
CA ARG A 146 25.91 1.17 32.20
C ARG A 146 24.46 0.82 32.59
N ARG A 147 24.11 0.35 33.78
CA ARG A 147 24.77 0.17 35.08
C ARG A 147 24.14 -1.05 35.74
#